data_AF-A0A133XFV4-F1
#
_entry.id   AF-A0A133XFV4-F1
#
_cell.length_a   1.000
_cell.length_b   1.000
_cell.length_c   1.000
_cell.angle_alpha   90.00
_cell.angle_beta   90.00
_cell.angle_gamma   90.00
#
_symmetry.space_group_name_H-M   'P 1'
#
loop_
_entity.id
_entity.type
_entity.pdbx_description
1 polymer ?
#
loop_
_entity_poly.entity_id
_entity_poly.type
_entity_poly.pdbx_seq_one_letter_code
_entity_poly.pdbx_strand_id
1 'polypeptide(L)'
;MKIWASDPSPDLVAVFRDIAATRMADLPICNARLQVEAVGFQRTAAGHWAGVMITPWAINLLCLPGQLDGWPALAACSKHDWRFPSGDYEFTVADEASLGNYHLCSLFSPVLEFDSHEQARLTALAAAHALFAEPLSAPASAPAPTRRAFLGLSG
;
A
#
# COMPACT_ATOMS: atom_id res chain seq x y z
N MET A 1 -17.73 -6.00 -6.36
CA MET A 1 -16.42 -5.77 -7.00
C MET A 1 -16.57 -4.67 -8.03
N LYS A 2 -15.83 -3.57 -7.91
CA LYS A 2 -15.91 -2.40 -8.79
C LYS A 2 -14.73 -2.45 -9.75
N ILE A 3 -14.99 -2.39 -11.07
CA ILE A 3 -13.93 -2.39 -12.09
C ILE A 3 -13.58 -0.95 -12.44
N TRP A 4 -12.29 -0.64 -12.46
CA TRP A 4 -11.79 0.70 -12.73
C TRP A 4 -11.35 0.83 -14.18
N ALA A 5 -12.25 1.38 -15.01
CA ALA A 5 -11.94 1.66 -16.42
C ALA A 5 -10.92 2.81 -16.54
N SER A 6 -11.01 3.81 -15.66
CA SER A 6 -10.15 4.99 -15.59
C SER A 6 -9.29 4.97 -14.34
N ASP A 7 -8.36 5.93 -14.25
CA ASP A 7 -7.45 6.08 -13.11
C ASP A 7 -8.21 6.17 -11.76
N PRO A 8 -7.98 5.22 -10.83
CA PRO A 8 -8.68 5.17 -9.54
C PRO A 8 -8.08 6.09 -8.46
N SER A 9 -6.95 6.74 -8.76
CA SER A 9 -6.19 7.57 -7.80
C SER A 9 -7.03 8.62 -7.07
N PRO A 10 -7.88 9.44 -7.73
CA PRO A 10 -8.62 10.49 -7.02
C PRO A 10 -9.67 9.92 -6.05
N ASP A 11 -10.35 8.86 -6.43
CA ASP A 11 -11.37 8.20 -5.60
C ASP A 11 -10.71 7.53 -4.39
N LEU A 12 -9.59 6.86 -4.62
CA LEU A 12 -8.77 6.28 -3.56
C LEU A 12 -8.30 7.35 -2.58
N VAL A 13 -7.73 8.45 -3.05
CA VAL A 13 -7.27 9.53 -2.17
C VAL A 13 -8.43 10.08 -1.33
N ALA A 14 -9.62 10.23 -1.90
CA ALA A 14 -10.80 10.68 -1.17
C ALA A 14 -11.20 9.70 -0.07
N VAL A 15 -11.28 8.41 -0.37
CA VAL A 15 -11.64 7.36 0.60
C VAL A 15 -10.60 7.24 1.71
N PHE A 16 -9.31 7.18 1.38
CA PHE A 16 -8.25 7.09 2.38
C PHE A 16 -8.13 8.35 3.23
N ARG A 17 -8.45 9.52 2.67
CA ARG A 17 -8.54 10.78 3.43
C ARG A 17 -9.69 10.75 4.44
N ASP A 18 -10.83 10.19 4.06
CA ASP A 18 -11.94 10.01 5.00
C ASP A 18 -11.57 9.03 6.13
N ILE A 19 -10.94 7.89 5.79
CA ILE A 19 -10.44 6.92 6.77
C ILE A 19 -9.41 7.58 7.71
N ALA A 20 -8.53 8.42 7.16
CA ALA A 20 -7.56 9.20 7.92
C ALA A 20 -8.25 10.14 8.93
N ALA A 21 -9.34 10.78 8.52
CA ALA A 21 -10.07 11.75 9.32
C ALA A 21 -11.06 11.13 10.32
N THR A 22 -11.49 9.89 10.10
CA THR A 22 -12.48 9.20 10.94
C THR A 22 -11.84 8.11 11.79
N ARG A 23 -11.44 6.98 11.18
CA ARG A 23 -11.01 5.78 11.90
C ARG A 23 -9.60 5.87 12.44
N MET A 24 -8.71 6.56 11.73
CA MET A 24 -7.28 6.63 12.06
C MET A 24 -6.85 7.99 12.63
N ALA A 25 -7.78 8.96 12.76
CA ALA A 25 -7.46 10.33 13.16
C ALA A 25 -6.82 10.44 14.56
N ASP A 26 -7.16 9.53 15.46
CA ASP A 26 -6.70 9.54 16.86
C ASP A 26 -5.46 8.65 17.08
N LEU A 27 -4.96 7.98 16.04
CA LEU A 27 -3.87 7.04 16.22
C LEU A 27 -2.52 7.76 16.32
N PRO A 28 -1.66 7.39 17.30
CA PRO A 28 -0.36 8.02 17.50
C PRO A 28 0.65 7.73 16.39
N ILE A 29 0.30 6.83 15.46
CA ILE A 29 1.11 6.53 14.27
C ILE A 29 0.88 7.52 13.12
N CYS A 30 -0.13 8.39 13.24
CA CYS A 30 -0.47 9.37 12.21
C CYS A 30 0.50 10.56 12.27
N ASN A 31 1.28 10.72 11.21
CA ASN A 31 2.14 11.86 10.98
C ASN A 31 1.34 12.99 10.31
N ALA A 32 0.99 14.03 11.07
CA ALA A 32 0.26 15.20 10.57
C ALA A 32 1.01 15.98 9.47
N ARG A 33 2.31 15.73 9.27
CA ARG A 33 3.10 16.34 8.19
C ARG A 33 2.88 15.66 6.84
N LEU A 34 2.30 14.46 6.84
CA LEU A 34 2.01 13.68 5.64
C LEU A 34 0.54 13.82 5.24
N GLN A 35 0.29 13.76 3.94
CA GLN A 35 -1.03 13.84 3.36
C GLN A 35 -1.35 12.57 2.57
N VAL A 36 -2.63 12.27 2.42
CA VAL A 36 -3.06 11.16 1.57
C VAL A 36 -2.82 11.52 0.10
N GLU A 37 -1.96 10.76 -0.57
CA GLU A 37 -1.59 10.98 -1.97
C GLU A 37 -1.34 9.66 -2.70
N ALA A 38 -1.94 9.51 -3.88
CA ALA A 38 -1.73 8.39 -4.78
C ALA A 38 -0.63 8.73 -5.80
N VAL A 39 0.37 7.86 -5.92
CA VAL A 39 1.60 8.08 -6.68
C VAL A 39 1.93 6.87 -7.53
N GLY A 40 2.24 7.09 -8.81
CA GLY A 40 2.73 6.02 -9.70
C GLY A 40 1.69 4.97 -10.07
N PHE A 41 0.40 5.35 -10.07
CA PHE A 41 -0.67 4.48 -10.57
C PHE A 41 -0.55 4.28 -12.08
N GLN A 42 -0.44 3.02 -12.49
CA GLN A 42 -0.37 2.62 -13.89
C GLN A 42 -0.99 1.24 -14.10
N ARG A 43 -1.30 0.92 -15.37
CA ARG A 43 -1.82 -0.39 -15.75
C ARG A 43 -0.69 -1.40 -15.86
N THR A 44 -0.83 -2.52 -15.17
CA THR A 44 0.07 -3.67 -15.28
C THR A 44 -0.17 -4.42 -16.60
N ALA A 45 0.74 -5.32 -16.96
CA ALA A 45 0.59 -6.18 -18.13
C ALA A 45 -0.69 -7.05 -18.10
N ALA A 46 -1.21 -7.36 -16.90
CA ALA A 46 -2.47 -8.07 -16.71
C ALA A 46 -3.71 -7.17 -16.92
N GLY A 47 -3.54 -5.87 -17.15
CA GLY A 47 -4.64 -4.91 -17.33
C GLY A 47 -5.26 -4.41 -16.03
N HIS A 48 -4.61 -4.65 -14.88
CA HIS A 48 -5.02 -4.15 -13.56
C HIS A 48 -4.27 -2.87 -13.21
N TRP A 49 -4.79 -2.07 -12.28
CA TRP A 49 -4.12 -0.86 -11.81
C TRP A 49 -3.22 -1.18 -10.65
N ALA A 50 -1.99 -0.69 -10.65
CA ALA A 50 -1.09 -0.78 -9.50
C ALA A 50 -0.41 0.57 -9.27
N GLY A 51 -0.28 0.97 -8.01
CA GLY A 51 0.33 2.23 -7.61
C GLY A 51 0.57 2.32 -6.11
N VAL A 52 1.28 3.34 -5.67
CA VAL A 52 1.60 3.55 -4.25
C VAL A 52 0.65 4.58 -3.67
N MET A 53 0.04 4.29 -2.53
CA MET A 53 -0.71 5.23 -1.71
C MET A 53 0.11 5.64 -0.50
N ILE A 54 0.30 6.93 -0.36
CA ILE A 54 0.85 7.56 0.83
C ILE A 54 -0.34 7.86 1.74
N THR A 55 -0.27 7.44 3.00
CA THR A 55 -1.20 7.85 4.04
C THR A 55 -0.41 8.38 5.24
N PRO A 56 -1.04 9.14 6.15
CA PRO A 56 -0.35 9.67 7.31
C PRO A 56 0.11 8.59 8.31
N TRP A 57 -0.31 7.33 8.18
CA TRP A 57 0.15 6.23 9.04
C TRP A 57 1.07 5.22 8.34
N ALA A 58 0.94 5.04 7.02
CA ALA A 58 1.70 4.05 6.26
C ALA A 58 1.80 4.40 4.77
N ILE A 59 2.86 3.94 4.10
CA ILE A 59 2.92 3.91 2.64
C ILE A 59 2.54 2.49 2.21
N ASN A 60 1.48 2.37 1.42
CA ASN A 60 0.94 1.10 0.98
C ASN A 60 0.93 1.02 -0.54
N LEU A 61 1.32 -0.12 -1.10
CA LEU A 61 0.97 -0.42 -2.48
C LEU A 61 -0.50 -0.77 -2.57
N LEU A 62 -1.16 -0.30 -3.61
CA LEU A 62 -2.51 -0.72 -3.97
C LEU A 62 -2.51 -1.29 -5.38
N CYS A 63 -3.25 -2.38 -5.52
CA CYS A 63 -3.59 -3.00 -6.78
C CYS A 63 -5.11 -3.10 -6.87
N LEU A 64 -5.69 -2.66 -8.00
CA LEU A 64 -7.13 -2.62 -8.22
C LEU A 64 -7.51 -3.33 -9.52
N PRO A 65 -8.69 -3.97 -9.57
CA PRO A 65 -9.17 -4.63 -10.77
C PRO A 65 -9.52 -3.58 -11.84
N GLY A 66 -8.67 -3.47 -12.86
CA GLY A 66 -8.97 -2.72 -14.09
C GLY A 66 -9.83 -3.50 -15.10
N GLN A 67 -9.89 -4.82 -14.93
CA GLN A 67 -10.74 -5.75 -15.67
C GLN A 67 -11.11 -6.95 -14.79
N LEU A 68 -12.15 -7.69 -15.20
CA LEU A 68 -12.61 -8.89 -14.49
C LEU A 68 -11.79 -10.12 -14.86
N ASP A 69 -11.23 -10.16 -16.08
CA ASP A 69 -10.37 -11.25 -16.54
C ASP A 69 -9.01 -11.18 -15.80
N GLY A 70 -8.58 -12.31 -15.25
CA GLY A 70 -7.32 -12.42 -14.51
C GLY A 70 -7.34 -11.89 -13.06
N TRP A 71 -8.44 -11.30 -12.57
CA TRP A 71 -8.53 -10.87 -11.18
C TRP A 71 -8.97 -12.02 -10.25
N PRO A 72 -8.19 -12.34 -9.21
CA PRO A 72 -8.55 -13.41 -8.27
C PRO A 72 -9.75 -12.98 -7.40
N ALA A 73 -10.84 -13.75 -7.44
CA ALA A 73 -12.00 -13.53 -6.58
C ALA A 73 -11.77 -14.12 -5.18
N LEU A 74 -10.87 -13.48 -4.43
CA LEU A 74 -10.53 -13.87 -3.05
C LEU A 74 -11.38 -13.12 -2.03
N ALA A 75 -11.56 -13.73 -0.86
CA ALA A 75 -12.24 -13.07 0.26
C ALA A 75 -11.34 -11.99 0.88
N ALA A 76 -11.94 -10.96 1.47
CA ALA A 76 -11.22 -9.98 2.29
C ALA A 76 -10.35 -10.68 3.36
N CYS A 77 -9.21 -10.08 3.69
CA CYS A 77 -8.16 -10.62 4.56
C CYS A 77 -7.36 -11.81 3.97
N SER A 78 -7.65 -12.23 2.74
CA SER A 78 -6.80 -13.22 2.05
C SER A 78 -5.48 -12.61 1.62
N LYS A 79 -4.45 -13.43 1.45
CA LYS A 79 -3.17 -13.02 0.88
C LYS A 79 -3.07 -13.49 -0.57
N HIS A 80 -2.50 -12.67 -1.43
CA HIS A 80 -2.34 -12.93 -2.85
C HIS A 80 -1.01 -12.40 -3.36
N ASP A 81 -0.19 -13.29 -3.91
CA ASP A 81 1.10 -12.94 -4.48
C ASP A 81 0.94 -12.45 -5.92
N TRP A 82 1.27 -11.19 -6.14
CA TRP A 82 1.35 -10.60 -7.47
C TRP A 82 2.80 -10.62 -7.96
N ARG A 83 3.00 -11.12 -9.19
CA ARG A 83 4.28 -11.07 -9.88
C ARG A 83 4.46 -9.75 -10.61
N PHE A 84 5.47 -9.00 -10.19
CA PHE A 84 5.93 -7.78 -10.85
C PHE A 84 7.33 -8.01 -11.46
N PRO A 85 7.77 -7.15 -12.40
CA PRO A 85 9.14 -7.20 -12.94
C PRO A 85 10.22 -7.19 -11.85
N SER A 86 9.99 -6.48 -10.75
CA SER A 86 10.91 -6.43 -9.61
C SER A 86 10.93 -7.69 -8.73
N GLY A 87 9.92 -8.56 -8.82
CA GLY A 87 9.76 -9.73 -7.96
C GLY A 87 8.30 -10.06 -7.60
N ASP A 88 8.13 -11.10 -6.79
CA ASP A 88 6.84 -11.48 -6.21
C ASP A 88 6.54 -10.64 -4.96
N TYR A 89 5.35 -10.06 -4.88
CA TYR A 89 4.91 -9.26 -3.74
C TYR A 89 3.60 -9.82 -3.17
N GLU A 90 3.58 -10.06 -1.85
CA GLU A 90 2.39 -10.52 -1.14
C GLU A 90 1.46 -9.33 -0.85
N PHE A 91 0.29 -9.32 -1.48
CA PHE A 91 -0.77 -8.36 -1.19
C PHE A 91 -1.81 -8.98 -0.28
N THR A 92 -2.36 -8.18 0.61
CA THR A 92 -3.55 -8.53 1.37
C THR A 92 -4.78 -7.99 0.65
N VAL A 93 -5.76 -8.86 0.43
CA VAL A 93 -7.06 -8.51 -0.13
C VAL A 93 -7.82 -7.72 0.92
N ALA A 94 -8.15 -6.48 0.60
CA ALA A 94 -9.01 -5.64 1.40
C ALA A 94 -10.32 -5.41 0.65
N ASP A 95 -11.40 -5.31 1.41
CA ASP A 95 -12.70 -4.90 0.89
C ASP A 95 -13.05 -3.59 1.57
N GLU A 96 -13.33 -2.57 0.77
CA GLU A 96 -13.84 -1.29 1.26
C GLU A 96 -15.13 -0.99 0.52
N ALA A 97 -16.20 -0.66 1.23
CA ALA A 97 -17.53 -0.48 0.62
C ALA A 97 -17.53 0.52 -0.57
N SER A 98 -16.69 1.55 -0.50
CA SER A 98 -16.56 2.59 -1.54
C SER A 98 -15.74 2.14 -2.76
N LEU A 99 -14.75 1.25 -2.56
CA LEU A 99 -13.78 0.84 -3.59
C LEU A 99 -14.04 -0.58 -4.13
N GLY A 100 -14.76 -1.40 -3.36
CA GLY A 100 -14.90 -2.85 -3.52
C GLY A 100 -13.68 -3.62 -3.04
N ASN A 101 -13.48 -4.82 -3.57
CA ASN A 101 -12.26 -5.60 -3.37
C ASN A 101 -11.07 -4.96 -4.09
N TYR A 102 -10.03 -4.66 -3.33
CA TYR A 102 -8.72 -4.21 -3.80
C TYR A 102 -7.64 -4.94 -3.03
N HIS A 103 -6.44 -4.96 -3.57
CA HIS A 103 -5.30 -5.61 -2.95
C HIS A 103 -4.38 -4.52 -2.44
N LEU A 104 -3.96 -4.60 -1.18
CA LEU A 104 -3.01 -3.65 -0.60
C LEU A 104 -1.81 -4.38 0.02
N CYS A 105 -0.64 -3.77 -0.09
CA CYS A 105 0.60 -4.28 0.51
C CYS A 105 1.24 -3.15 1.30
N SER A 106 1.46 -3.32 2.60
CA SER A 106 2.09 -2.28 3.41
C SER A 106 3.60 -2.29 3.17
N LEU A 107 4.13 -1.21 2.57
CA LEU A 107 5.56 -1.09 2.28
C LEU A 107 6.32 -0.48 3.45
N PHE A 108 5.78 0.61 4.02
CA PHE A 108 6.39 1.31 5.14
C PHE A 108 5.34 1.63 6.20
N SER A 109 5.58 1.14 7.40
CA SER A 109 4.85 1.50 8.62
C SER A 109 5.77 1.28 9.81
N PRO A 110 5.99 2.27 10.69
CA PRO A 110 5.36 3.59 10.73
C PRO A 110 6.04 4.64 9.83
N VAL A 111 5.27 5.61 9.33
CA VAL A 111 5.77 6.76 8.54
C VAL A 111 6.18 7.97 9.37
N LEU A 112 6.33 7.78 10.69
CA LEU A 112 6.81 8.80 11.61
C LEU A 112 8.27 9.18 11.32
N GLU A 113 9.02 8.32 10.64
CA GLU A 113 10.40 8.58 10.21
C GLU A 113 10.52 9.59 9.06
N PHE A 114 9.41 9.93 8.39
CA PHE A 114 9.40 10.92 7.32
C PHE A 114 9.26 12.33 7.90
N ASP A 115 10.28 13.16 7.66
CA ASP A 115 10.31 14.54 8.16
C ASP A 115 9.34 15.45 7.37
N SER A 116 9.08 15.11 6.10
CA SER A 116 8.19 15.87 5.23
C SER A 116 7.40 14.99 4.27
N HIS A 117 6.28 15.52 3.79
CA HIS A 117 5.48 14.91 2.72
C HIS A 117 6.28 14.70 1.44
N GLU A 118 7.20 15.61 1.12
CA GLU A 118 8.08 15.47 -0.04
C GLU A 118 8.96 14.22 0.06
N GLN A 119 9.53 13.96 1.24
CA GLN A 119 10.34 12.76 1.47
C GLN A 119 9.51 11.48 1.28
N ALA A 120 8.29 11.43 1.84
CA ALA A 120 7.39 10.30 1.64
C ALA A 120 7.00 10.13 0.17
N ARG A 121 6.77 11.23 -0.54
CA ARG A 121 6.48 11.24 -1.98
C ARG A 121 7.64 10.72 -2.82
N LEU A 122 8.87 11.14 -2.52
CA LEU A 122 10.07 10.65 -3.20
C LEU A 122 10.26 9.15 -2.96
N THR A 123 10.05 8.67 -1.74
CA THR A 123 10.10 7.25 -1.41
C THR A 123 9.01 6.45 -2.12
N ALA A 124 7.78 6.97 -2.17
CA ALA A 124 6.68 6.34 -2.90
C ALA A 124 6.94 6.29 -4.41
N LEU A 125 7.46 7.37 -5.00
CA LEU A 125 7.89 7.39 -6.41
C LEU A 125 8.99 6.38 -6.68
N ALA A 126 10.00 6.30 -5.80
CA ALA A 126 11.09 5.35 -5.93
C ALA A 126 10.59 3.90 -5.81
N ALA A 127 9.69 3.61 -4.87
CA ALA A 127 9.07 2.30 -4.72
C ALA A 127 8.23 1.92 -5.94
N ALA A 128 7.37 2.83 -6.42
CA ALA A 128 6.61 2.64 -7.65
C ALA A 128 7.55 2.35 -8.83
N HIS A 129 8.57 3.18 -9.03
CA HIS A 129 9.53 2.98 -10.10
C HIS A 129 10.28 1.65 -9.99
N ALA A 130 10.71 1.26 -8.78
CA ALA A 130 11.36 -0.03 -8.54
C ALA A 130 10.45 -1.20 -8.91
N LEU A 131 9.15 -1.16 -8.58
CA LEU A 131 8.19 -2.22 -8.91
C LEU A 131 8.04 -2.47 -10.40
N PHE A 132 8.06 -1.40 -11.20
CA PHE A 132 7.89 -1.48 -12.66
C PHE A 132 9.21 -1.59 -13.42
N ALA A 133 10.33 -1.25 -12.79
CA ALA A 133 11.66 -1.43 -13.37
C ALA A 133 12.13 -2.88 -13.23
N GLU A 134 13.00 -3.32 -14.15
CA GLU A 134 13.77 -4.54 -13.98
C GLU A 134 14.63 -4.45 -12.70
N PRO A 135 14.89 -5.59 -12.02
CA PRO A 135 15.51 -5.59 -10.70
C PRO A 135 16.91 -4.99 -10.76
N LEU A 136 17.03 -3.72 -10.40
CA LEU A 136 18.27 -3.17 -9.88
C LEU A 136 18.43 -3.77 -8.48
N SER A 137 19.28 -4.81 -8.40
CA SER A 137 19.73 -5.48 -7.17
C SER A 137 19.44 -4.66 -5.90
N ALA A 138 18.44 -5.08 -5.14
CA ALA A 138 17.98 -4.36 -3.95
C ALA A 138 19.15 -4.14 -2.97
N PRO A 139 19.30 -2.95 -2.36
CA PRO A 139 20.01 -2.86 -1.08
C PRO A 139 19.19 -3.67 -0.07
N ALA A 140 19.83 -4.68 0.53
CA ALA A 140 19.23 -5.59 1.50
C ALA A 140 18.38 -4.83 2.53
N SER A 141 17.07 -5.07 2.53
CA SER A 141 16.19 -4.66 3.62
C SER A 141 16.77 -5.21 4.92
N ALA A 142 17.20 -4.30 5.80
CA ALA A 142 17.72 -4.66 7.11
C ALA A 142 16.69 -5.53 7.84
N PRO A 143 17.12 -6.58 8.57
CA PRO A 143 16.21 -7.48 9.26
C PRO A 143 15.36 -6.70 10.25
N ALA A 144 14.03 -6.84 10.14
CA ALA A 144 13.08 -6.28 11.08
C ALA A 144 13.44 -6.73 12.51
N PRO A 145 13.55 -5.81 13.49
CA PRO A 145 13.81 -6.19 14.87
C PRO A 145 12.62 -7.00 15.39
N THR A 146 12.88 -8.26 15.72
CA THR A 146 11.95 -9.16 16.40
C THR A 146 11.53 -8.54 17.73
N ARG A 147 10.34 -7.93 17.78
CA ARG A 147 9.63 -7.70 19.05
C ARG A 147 9.12 -9.04 19.56
N ARG A 148 9.98 -9.80 20.25
CA ARG A 148 9.50 -10.86 21.15
C ARG A 148 9.08 -10.23 22.46
N ALA A 149 7.80 -10.44 22.72
CA ALA A 149 6.99 -10.01 23.84
C ALA A 149 7.62 -10.14 25.23
N PHE A 150 7.24 -9.14 26.04
CA PHE A 150 7.04 -9.13 27.48
C PHE A 150 6.45 -10.43 28.09
N LEU A 151 6.78 -10.65 29.37
CA LEU A 151 6.12 -11.44 30.45
C LEU A 151 6.78 -12.76 30.90
N GLY A 152 7.20 -12.76 32.17
CA GLY A 152 7.61 -13.97 32.91
C GLY A 152 8.20 -13.67 34.29
N LEU A 153 7.33 -13.41 35.27
CA LEU A 153 7.63 -13.35 36.72
C LEU A 153 8.10 -14.71 37.27
N SER A 154 8.83 -14.66 38.38
CA SER A 154 8.96 -15.68 39.46
C SER A 154 10.13 -16.66 39.39
N GLY A 155 10.88 -16.70 40.49
CA GLY A 155 11.90 -17.69 40.83
C GLY A 155 12.83 -17.17 41.91
#